data_AF-A0A2G6NZN5-F1
#
_entry.id   AF-A0A2G6NZN5-F1
#
_cell.length_a   1.000
_cell.length_b   1.000
_cell.length_c   1.000
_cell.angle_alpha   90.00
_cell.angle_beta   90.00
_cell.angle_gamma   90.00
#
_symmetry.space_group_name_H-M   'P 1'
#
loop_
_entity.id
_entity.type
_entity.pdbx_description
1 polymer ?
#
loop_
_entity_poly.entity_id
_entity_poly.type
_entity_poly.pdbx_seq_one_letter_code
_entity_poly.pdbx_strand_id
1 'polypeptide(L)' 'FLAIDKERLKSLLKTDLEIITVIAVGKPIENVEIVDCKEGDIKYYRDDKGNHFVPKRSLEELIIEKY' A
#
# COMPACT_ATOMS: atom_id res chain seq x y z
N PHE A 1 -3.11 10.10 2.03
CA PHE A 1 -4.43 10.06 2.69
C PHE A 1 -5.22 8.90 2.11
N LEU A 2 -5.92 8.15 2.95
CA LEU A 2 -6.70 6.98 2.53
C LEU A 2 -7.74 7.38 1.47
N ALA A 3 -7.79 6.65 0.36
CA ALA A 3 -8.77 6.86 -0.69
C ALA A 3 -10.04 6.05 -0.36
N ILE A 4 -10.88 6.58 0.53
CA ILE A 4 -12.10 5.91 1.02
C ILE A 4 -13.24 6.93 1.06
N ASP A 5 -14.43 6.54 0.60
CA ASP A 5 -15.68 7.30 0.76
C ASP A 5 -16.27 7.07 2.17
N LYS A 6 -15.85 7.90 3.12
CA LYS A 6 -16.21 7.77 4.53
C LYS A 6 -17.71 8.00 4.78
N GLU A 7 -18.31 9.00 4.12
CA GLU A 7 -19.72 9.35 4.32
C GLU A 7 -20.64 8.21 3.85
N ARG A 8 -20.35 7.64 2.68
CA ARG A 8 -21.09 6.49 2.18
C ARG A 8 -20.96 5.28 3.10
N LEU A 9 -19.75 4.98 3.59
CA LEU A 9 -19.54 3.86 4.52
C LEU A 9 -20.26 4.05 5.85
N LYS A 10 -20.23 5.25 6.43
CA LYS A 10 -20.97 5.55 7.67
C LYS A 10 -22.46 5.33 7.50
N SER A 11 -23.03 5.81 6.39
CA SER A 11 -24.44 5.59 6.05
C SER A 11 -24.79 4.10 5.94
N LEU A 12 -23.97 3.32 5.25
CA LEU A 12 -24.19 1.87 5.06
C LEU A 12 -24.07 1.08 6.38
N LEU A 13 -23.06 1.41 7.19
CA LEU A 13 -22.80 0.74 8.46
C LEU A 13 -23.70 1.24 9.60
N LYS A 14 -24.46 2.32 9.38
CA LYS A 14 -25.32 2.98 10.39
C LYS A 14 -24.55 3.27 11.67
N THR A 15 -23.39 3.90 11.52
CA THR A 15 -22.47 4.16 12.62
C THR A 15 -22.08 5.62 12.70
N ASP A 16 -22.03 6.15 13.92
CA ASP A 16 -21.51 7.48 14.23
C ASP A 16 -20.01 7.45 14.61
N LEU A 17 -19.40 6.26 14.59
CA LEU A 17 -17.98 6.10 14.89
C LEU A 17 -17.10 6.67 13.77
N GLU A 18 -15.89 7.08 14.14
CA GLU A 18 -14.88 7.50 13.17
C GLU A 18 -14.30 6.29 12.42
N ILE A 19 -14.38 6.33 11.09
CA ILE A 19 -13.72 5.34 10.22
C ILE A 19 -12.26 5.75 10.05
N ILE A 20 -11.38 5.02 10.74
CA ILE A 20 -9.92 5.18 10.67
C ILE A 20 -9.36 4.52 9.40
N THR A 21 -9.82 3.32 9.05
CA THR A 21 -9.30 2.54 7.91
C THR A 21 -10.29 1.48 7.43
N VAL A 22 -9.99 0.85 6.28
CA VAL A 22 -10.66 -0.34 5.76
C VAL A 22 -9.59 -1.34 5.31
N ILE A 23 -9.68 -2.59 5.76
CA ILE A 23 -8.78 -3.67 5.36
C ILE A 23 -9.56 -4.61 4.45
N ALA A 24 -9.21 -4.65 3.16
CA ALA A 24 -9.75 -5.63 2.24
C ALA A 24 -9.06 -6.98 2.47
N VAL A 25 -9.85 -8.03 2.73
CA VAL A 25 -9.35 -9.39 2.97
C VAL A 25 -9.92 -10.34 1.93
N GLY A 26 -9.10 -11.30 1.48
CA GLY A 26 -9.48 -12.28 0.46
C GLY A 26 -8.29 -13.14 0.05
N LYS A 27 -8.56 -14.17 -0.76
CA LYS A 27 -7.50 -14.99 -1.36
C LYS A 27 -6.80 -14.18 -2.47
N PRO A 28 -5.46 -14.10 -2.49
CA PRO A 28 -4.75 -13.38 -3.53
C PRO A 28 -4.91 -14.07 -4.89
N ILE A 29 -5.03 -13.27 -5.95
CA ILE A 29 -5.06 -13.73 -7.35
C ILE A 29 -3.89 -13.20 -8.17
N GLU A 30 -3.15 -12.22 -7.63
CA GLU A 30 -1.96 -11.63 -8.26
C GLU A 30 -0.68 -12.19 -7.63
N ASN A 31 0.38 -12.27 -8.42
CA ASN A 31 1.73 -12.49 -7.92
C ASN A 31 2.37 -11.15 -7.57
N VAL A 32 2.81 -11.01 -6.32
CA VAL A 32 3.42 -9.77 -5.81
C VAL A 32 4.88 -10.04 -5.48
N GLU A 33 5.78 -9.23 -6.02
CA GLU A 33 7.22 -9.34 -5.82
C GLU A 33 7.78 -8.05 -5.20
N ILE A 34 8.54 -8.20 -4.12
CA ILE A 34 9.29 -7.10 -3.51
C ILE A 34 10.64 -7.04 -4.19
N VAL A 35 11.01 -5.85 -4.65
CA VAL A 35 12.29 -5.60 -5.31
C VAL A 35 12.99 -4.41 -4.67
N ASP A 36 14.31 -4.34 -4.85
CA ASP A 36 15.06 -3.18 -4.43
C ASP A 36 14.64 -1.95 -5.24
N CYS A 37 14.55 -0.83 -4.53
CA CYS A 37 14.36 0.49 -5.11
C CYS A 37 15.53 0.82 -6.05
N LYS A 38 15.23 1.32 -7.24
CA LYS A 38 16.25 1.84 -8.17
C LYS A 38 16.15 3.35 -8.19
N GLU A 39 17.27 4.02 -7.91
CA GLU A 39 17.37 5.49 -7.94
C GLU A 39 16.31 6.21 -7.08
N GLY A 40 15.83 5.57 -6.01
CA GLY A 40 14.81 6.14 -5.14
C GLY A 40 13.37 6.06 -5.66
N ASP A 41 13.11 5.43 -6.82
CA ASP A 41 11.75 5.22 -7.32
C ASP A 41 11.00 4.12 -6.56
N ILE A 42 9.95 4.54 -5.88
CA ILE A 42 9.09 3.69 -5.03
C ILE A 42 7.74 3.40 -5.67
N LYS A 43 7.50 3.82 -6.92
CA LYS A 43 6.22 3.58 -7.60
C LYS A 43 6.04 2.10 -7.90
N TYR A 44 4.85 1.59 -7.58
CA TYR A 44 4.45 0.26 -7.98
C TYR A 44 4.31 0.20 -9.51
N TYR A 45 4.71 -0.91 -10.09
CA TYR A 45 4.57 -1.16 -11.52
C TYR A 45 4.20 -2.63 -11.78
N ARG A 46 3.75 -2.90 -13.00
CA ARG A 46 3.42 -4.25 -13.47
C ARG A 46 4.24 -4.58 -14.70
N ASP A 47 4.57 -5.86 -14.85
CA ASP A 47 5.13 -6.37 -16.10
C ASP A 47 4.03 -6.84 -17.06
N ASP A 48 4.44 -7.24 -18.26
CA ASP A 48 3.53 -7.75 -19.31
C ASP A 48 2.84 -9.06 -18.93
N LYS A 49 3.31 -9.76 -17.88
CA LYS A 49 2.72 -10.99 -17.35
C LYS A 49 1.75 -10.71 -16.19
N GLY A 50 1.58 -9.45 -15.80
CA GLY A 50 0.70 -9.01 -14.73
C GLY A 50 1.28 -9.15 -13.32
N ASN A 51 2.57 -9.47 -13.17
CA ASN A 51 3.23 -9.48 -11.87
C ASN A 51 3.27 -8.07 -11.29
N HIS A 52 2.98 -7.93 -10.00
CA HIS A 52 2.97 -6.65 -9.30
C HIS A 52 4.29 -6.47 -8.55
N PHE A 53 5.08 -5.49 -8.99
CA PHE A 53 6.37 -5.18 -8.35
C PHE A 53 6.21 -4.05 -7.35
N VAL A 54 6.77 -4.25 -6.16
CA VAL A 54 6.73 -3.32 -5.03
C VAL A 54 8.16 -2.92 -4.67
N PRO A 55 8.69 -1.81 -5.21
CA PRO A 55 10.02 -1.35 -4.86
C PRO A 55 10.08 -0.93 -3.39
N LYS A 56 11.11 -1.40 -2.67
CA LYS A 56 11.38 -1.04 -1.27
C LYS A 56 12.79 -0.48 -1.13
N ARG A 57 12.90 0.57 -0.31
CA ARG A 57 14.20 1.08 0.13
C ARG A 57 14.91 0.01 0.94
N SER A 58 16.23 -0.08 0.79
CA SER A 58 17.03 -0.99 1.60
C SER A 58 17.07 -0.52 3.06
N LEU A 59 17.53 -1.38 3.96
CA LEU A 59 17.64 -1.04 5.38
C LEU A 59 18.62 0.11 5.60
N GLU A 60 19.72 0.13 4.85
CA GLU A 60 20.78 1.13 4.95
C GLU A 60 20.27 2.52 4.58
N GLU A 61 19.37 2.63 3.60
CA GLU A 61 18.72 3.91 3.26
C GLU A 61 17.77 4.43 4.35
N LEU A 62 17.27 3.53 5.22
CA LEU A 62 16.34 3.89 6.30
C LEU A 62 17.07 4.29 7.59
N ILE A 63 18.30 3.82 7.79
CA ILE A 63 19.11 4.14 8.98
C ILE A 63 19.74 5.52 8.77
N ILE A 64 19.28 6.50 9.53
CA ILE A 64 19.87 7.84 9.59
C ILE A 64 20.69 7.92 10.88
N GLU A 65 22.01 7.97 10.78
CA GLU A 65 22.85 8.32 11.93
C GLU A 65 22.75 9.84 12.18
N LYS A 66 22.30 10.22 13.38
CA LYS A 66 22.50 11.58 13.89
C LYS A 66 23.86 11.64 14.58
N TYR A 67 24.76 12.47 14.05
CA TYR A 67 25.95 12.93 14.77
C TYR A 67 25.59 14.01 15.79
#